data_AF-A0A2N0HKN0-F1
#
_entry.id   AF-A0A2N0HKN0-F1
#
_cell.length_a   1.000
_cell.length_b   1.000
_cell.length_c   1.000
_cell.angle_alpha   90.00
_cell.angle_beta   90.00
_cell.angle_gamma   90.00
#
_symmetry.space_group_name_H-M   'P 1'
#
loop_
_entity.id
_entity.type
_entity.pdbx_description
1 polymer ?
#
loop_
_entity_poly.entity_id
_entity_poly.type
_entity_poly.pdbx_seq_one_letter_code
_entity_poly.pdbx_strand_id
1 'polypeptide(L)'
;MAIAPSTKTDPYILGLEPNVTFTSILTVGDNLPGGGVFAGIPDGLGAFDNGDGTITVLVNHELGASSGLVRDHGLTGAFIDRLVIDKSTLAVVSSDDAIQSVYLWNTATASYVAGTTAFARFCSGDLAETSAYFDVASGLGTLDRIYLTGEESGAEGRAVATIVSGANAGATYELASLGNLSFENLTANPFAQSLTIVAATDDGTNGQVYIYVGEKQTSGTAIEQAGLVGGSFYGIKVAGMTDETNATAVSGTFTLDAIGPNGKVANLTGAQIDAESEAEGVTSFLRPEDSAWDPQNPNVLYFTTTNSFSGNSRLYQATFTDITRPELGGTIRAVLDGSEGQHMFDNLSVADGKVILQEDPGNQSYIARIWEYDIASDTVHAIAGFDPVLFTSGNPGFITQDEESSGIIDVTSLLGTGDERVYLLDAQVHAATGNPATVEKGQLLVMHVADVQDGGNGDDLLNGDGSANTIHGFNGDDTIRGGSGNDTLYGDNGNDRLEGWSGDDVLVGGRGDDVLVGGAGRDQFDFSQVKSVGTDTITDFVRGEDLLLLGEGMGLRSVKTGDFNADGTMDTRVQFTTGGSVILLGVTGFGDSDVFYGAADTSQDFAFLKAMVEQHAIA
;
A
#
# COMPACT_ATOMS: atom_id res chain seq x y z
N MET A 1 -5.39 -15.75 -30.87
CA MET A 1 -5.91 -15.92 -29.50
C MET A 1 -5.04 -15.02 -28.65
N ALA A 2 -5.62 -14.00 -28.01
CA ALA A 2 -4.89 -13.30 -26.97
C ALA A 2 -4.50 -14.35 -25.93
N ILE A 3 -3.21 -14.48 -25.63
CA ILE A 3 -2.73 -15.35 -24.55
C ILE A 3 -3.14 -14.59 -23.30
N ALA A 4 -4.03 -15.14 -22.48
CA ALA A 4 -4.46 -14.54 -21.20
C ALA A 4 -3.27 -14.49 -20.21
N PRO A 5 -3.43 -13.97 -18.96
CA PRO A 5 -2.35 -13.98 -17.98
C PRO A 5 -1.67 -15.35 -17.88
N SER A 6 -0.39 -15.35 -17.53
CA SER A 6 0.41 -16.59 -17.52
C SER A 6 -0.16 -17.65 -16.58
N THR A 7 -0.77 -17.21 -15.48
CA THR A 7 -1.46 -18.08 -14.54
C THR A 7 -2.97 -18.20 -14.80
N LYS A 8 -3.55 -19.28 -14.28
CA LYS A 8 -5.02 -19.46 -14.20
C LYS A 8 -5.51 -19.60 -12.75
N THR A 9 -4.60 -19.41 -11.80
CA THR A 9 -4.95 -19.43 -10.38
C THR A 9 -5.63 -18.13 -10.05
N ASP A 10 -6.77 -18.21 -9.36
CA ASP A 10 -7.47 -17.03 -8.87
C ASP A 10 -6.57 -16.23 -7.89
N PRO A 11 -6.80 -14.92 -7.73
CA PRO A 11 -6.07 -14.10 -6.75
C PRO A 11 -6.18 -14.64 -5.32
N TYR A 12 -5.06 -14.61 -4.60
CA TYR A 12 -5.02 -14.88 -3.15
C TYR A 12 -5.49 -13.68 -2.33
N ILE A 13 -5.50 -12.49 -2.91
CA ILE A 13 -5.95 -11.23 -2.32
C ILE A 13 -7.22 -10.81 -3.06
N LEU A 14 -8.24 -10.40 -2.29
CA LEU A 14 -9.54 -9.99 -2.78
C LEU A 14 -9.82 -8.54 -2.35
N GLY A 15 -10.53 -7.79 -3.21
CA GLY A 15 -11.06 -6.49 -2.83
C GLY A 15 -12.08 -6.62 -1.71
N LEU A 16 -12.00 -5.73 -0.73
CA LEU A 16 -13.04 -5.55 0.29
C LEU A 16 -14.14 -4.59 -0.23
N GLU A 17 -13.85 -3.88 -1.32
CA GLU A 17 -14.73 -2.91 -1.96
C GLU A 17 -15.01 -3.29 -3.42
N PRO A 18 -16.18 -2.98 -3.99
CA PRO A 18 -16.54 -3.38 -5.36
C PRO A 18 -15.67 -2.79 -6.47
N ASN A 19 -15.07 -1.61 -6.23
CA ASN A 19 -14.17 -0.90 -7.14
C ASN A 19 -12.73 -1.42 -7.09
N VAL A 20 -12.41 -2.32 -6.15
CA VAL A 20 -11.08 -2.90 -5.99
C VAL A 20 -11.07 -4.31 -6.55
N THR A 21 -10.32 -4.53 -7.62
CA THR A 21 -10.25 -5.83 -8.30
C THR A 21 -8.81 -6.29 -8.52
N PHE A 22 -8.61 -7.61 -8.57
CA PHE A 22 -7.28 -8.20 -8.73
C PHE A 22 -7.21 -9.11 -9.96
N THR A 23 -6.07 -9.07 -10.62
CA THR A 23 -5.71 -10.04 -11.67
C THR A 23 -4.36 -10.66 -11.35
N SER A 24 -4.31 -11.98 -11.17
CA SER A 24 -3.06 -12.72 -11.01
C SER A 24 -2.28 -12.76 -12.34
N ILE A 25 -1.01 -12.36 -12.31
CA ILE A 25 -0.10 -12.47 -13.46
C ILE A 25 0.60 -13.83 -13.44
N LEU A 26 1.23 -14.15 -12.31
CA LEU A 26 1.95 -15.39 -12.07
C LEU A 26 1.57 -15.97 -10.71
N THR A 27 1.58 -17.30 -10.61
CA THR A 27 1.57 -18.03 -9.35
C THR A 27 2.80 -18.92 -9.29
N VAL A 28 3.38 -19.06 -8.10
CA VAL A 28 4.58 -19.88 -7.92
C VAL A 28 4.40 -21.28 -8.49
N GLY A 29 5.38 -21.70 -9.30
CA GLY A 29 5.36 -22.97 -10.04
C GLY A 29 4.87 -22.86 -11.49
N ASP A 30 4.33 -21.71 -11.90
CA ASP A 30 4.04 -21.45 -13.31
C ASP A 30 5.34 -21.42 -14.13
N ASN A 31 5.29 -21.99 -15.35
CA ASN A 31 6.47 -22.04 -16.21
C ASN A 31 6.75 -20.66 -16.80
N LEU A 32 8.00 -20.24 -16.74
CA LEU A 32 8.42 -18.96 -17.31
C LEU A 32 8.95 -19.12 -18.76
N PRO A 33 8.63 -18.18 -19.67
CA PRO A 33 9.20 -18.19 -21.02
C PRO A 33 10.70 -17.86 -20.98
N GLY A 34 11.53 -18.82 -21.38
CA GLY A 34 12.98 -18.77 -21.18
C GLY A 34 13.49 -19.99 -20.40
N GLY A 35 12.59 -20.66 -19.68
CA GLY A 35 12.86 -21.85 -18.89
C GLY A 35 12.79 -21.59 -17.39
N GLY A 36 12.54 -22.63 -16.61
CA GLY A 36 12.31 -22.51 -15.17
C GLY A 36 10.85 -22.25 -14.81
N VAL A 37 10.64 -21.90 -13.55
CA VAL A 37 9.32 -21.60 -12.97
C VAL A 37 9.42 -20.36 -12.10
N PHE A 38 8.30 -19.65 -11.93
CA PHE A 38 8.21 -18.55 -10.97
C PHE A 38 8.46 -19.10 -9.56
N ALA A 39 9.42 -18.51 -8.84
CA ALA A 39 9.82 -18.95 -7.51
C ALA A 39 9.02 -18.20 -6.44
N GLY A 40 8.92 -18.78 -5.25
CA GLY A 40 8.19 -18.19 -4.13
C GLY A 40 8.97 -17.19 -3.32
N ILE A 41 8.26 -16.62 -2.34
CA ILE A 41 8.67 -15.46 -1.56
C ILE A 41 8.98 -14.25 -2.48
N PRO A 42 8.08 -13.88 -3.42
CA PRO A 42 8.23 -12.65 -4.19
C PRO A 42 7.95 -11.43 -3.33
N ASP A 43 8.71 -10.36 -3.53
CA ASP A 43 8.71 -9.15 -2.68
C ASP A 43 8.98 -7.92 -3.56
N GLY A 44 9.80 -6.97 -3.10
CA GLY A 44 10.14 -5.71 -3.72
C GLY A 44 10.10 -5.69 -5.25
N LEU A 45 9.43 -4.65 -5.76
CA LEU A 45 9.09 -4.52 -7.17
C LEU A 45 9.73 -3.31 -7.83
N GLY A 46 9.88 -3.40 -9.15
CA GLY A 46 10.18 -2.25 -10.00
C GLY A 46 9.64 -2.44 -11.41
N ALA A 47 9.12 -1.38 -12.05
CA ALA A 47 8.55 -1.51 -13.40
C ALA A 47 8.88 -0.33 -14.32
N PHE A 48 9.00 -0.60 -15.62
CA PHE A 48 9.14 0.46 -16.63
C PHE A 48 8.58 0.05 -18.00
N ASP A 49 8.17 1.04 -18.80
CA ASP A 49 7.69 0.83 -20.17
C ASP A 49 8.84 0.55 -21.15
N ASN A 50 8.69 -0.47 -22.01
CA ASN A 50 9.65 -0.80 -23.06
C ASN A 50 9.41 -0.01 -24.37
N GLY A 51 8.28 0.67 -24.49
CA GLY A 51 7.89 1.47 -25.65
C GLY A 51 7.40 0.65 -26.85
N ASP A 52 7.14 -0.64 -26.66
CA ASP A 52 6.73 -1.58 -27.71
C ASP A 52 5.43 -2.33 -27.41
N GLY A 53 4.68 -1.87 -26.41
CA GLY A 53 3.45 -2.52 -25.92
C GLY A 53 3.69 -3.53 -24.79
N THR A 54 4.95 -3.65 -24.32
CA THR A 54 5.31 -4.42 -23.13
C THR A 54 5.84 -3.52 -22.01
N ILE A 55 5.78 -4.02 -20.78
CA ILE A 55 6.50 -3.47 -19.63
C ILE A 55 7.55 -4.48 -19.19
N THR A 56 8.62 -3.99 -18.57
CA THR A 56 9.52 -4.83 -17.79
C THR A 56 9.20 -4.66 -16.32
N VAL A 57 9.04 -5.77 -15.62
CA VAL A 57 8.84 -5.86 -14.16
C VAL A 57 10.02 -6.60 -13.56
N LEU A 58 10.56 -6.07 -12.48
CA LEU A 58 11.59 -6.65 -11.64
C LEU A 58 10.92 -7.15 -10.36
N VAL A 59 11.20 -8.37 -9.96
CA VAL A 59 10.62 -8.99 -8.77
C VAL A 59 11.75 -9.54 -7.91
N ASN A 60 11.90 -9.01 -6.70
CA ASN A 60 12.78 -9.60 -5.71
C ASN A 60 12.23 -10.95 -5.28
N HIS A 61 13.15 -11.85 -4.92
CA HIS A 61 12.80 -13.04 -4.17
C HIS A 61 13.58 -13.08 -2.87
N GLU A 62 12.85 -12.99 -1.75
CA GLU A 62 13.34 -12.75 -0.38
C GLU A 62 13.94 -14.04 0.24
N LEU A 63 14.57 -14.87 -0.59
CA LEU A 63 15.14 -16.16 -0.22
C LEU A 63 16.39 -15.99 0.65
N GLY A 64 16.51 -16.79 1.71
CA GLY A 64 17.78 -16.93 2.43
C GLY A 64 18.93 -17.48 1.55
N ALA A 65 20.18 -17.09 1.83
CA ALA A 65 21.36 -17.37 0.98
C ALA A 65 21.60 -18.84 0.54
N SER A 66 21.09 -19.82 1.28
CA SER A 66 21.22 -21.25 0.96
C SER A 66 19.98 -21.86 0.29
N SER A 67 18.93 -21.06 0.08
CA SER A 67 17.64 -21.51 -0.43
C SER A 67 17.59 -21.41 -1.96
N GLY A 68 16.69 -22.19 -2.56
CA GLY A 68 16.46 -22.15 -3.99
C GLY A 68 17.44 -22.97 -4.84
N LEU A 69 17.39 -22.74 -6.15
CA LEU A 69 18.37 -23.26 -7.11
C LEU A 69 19.55 -22.30 -7.24
N VAL A 70 20.64 -22.79 -7.84
CA VAL A 70 21.73 -21.91 -8.30
C VAL A 70 21.19 -21.03 -9.43
N ARG A 71 21.37 -19.72 -9.28
CA ARG A 71 20.92 -18.66 -10.18
C ARG A 71 22.02 -18.23 -11.17
N ASP A 72 21.74 -17.29 -12.07
CA ASP A 72 22.68 -16.92 -13.14
C ASP A 72 23.94 -16.22 -12.60
N HIS A 73 23.82 -15.53 -11.45
CA HIS A 73 24.96 -15.00 -10.70
C HIS A 73 25.85 -16.08 -10.04
N GLY A 74 25.48 -17.36 -10.17
CA GLY A 74 26.34 -18.51 -9.88
C GLY A 74 26.21 -19.13 -8.48
N LEU A 75 25.31 -18.63 -7.63
CA LEU A 75 25.05 -19.16 -6.28
C LEU A 75 23.54 -19.28 -6.02
N THR A 76 23.17 -19.94 -4.91
CA THR A 76 21.80 -19.96 -4.39
C THR A 76 21.47 -18.64 -3.67
N GLY A 77 20.22 -18.46 -3.25
CA GLY A 77 19.78 -17.33 -2.45
C GLY A 77 18.81 -16.39 -3.18
N ALA A 78 18.73 -15.17 -2.66
CA ALA A 78 17.94 -14.09 -3.23
C ALA A 78 18.44 -13.70 -4.62
N PHE A 79 17.50 -13.32 -5.48
CA PHE A 79 17.73 -12.93 -6.86
C PHE A 79 16.59 -12.03 -7.33
N ILE A 80 16.70 -11.51 -8.55
CA ILE A 80 15.71 -10.60 -9.13
C ILE A 80 15.23 -11.21 -10.44
N ASP A 81 13.96 -11.60 -10.51
CA ASP A 81 13.33 -11.97 -11.77
C ASP A 81 13.13 -10.70 -12.62
N ARG A 82 13.57 -10.73 -13.89
CA ARG A 82 13.23 -9.71 -14.89
C ARG A 82 12.22 -10.28 -15.86
N LEU A 83 10.98 -9.82 -15.73
CA LEU A 83 9.83 -10.27 -16.51
C LEU A 83 9.48 -9.22 -17.56
N VAL A 84 9.31 -9.64 -18.81
CA VAL A 84 8.68 -8.80 -19.85
C VAL A 84 7.24 -9.23 -19.99
N ILE A 85 6.32 -8.29 -19.80
CA ILE A 85 4.88 -8.53 -19.71
C ILE A 85 4.17 -7.72 -20.79
N ASP A 86 3.31 -8.38 -21.57
CA ASP A 86 2.45 -7.72 -22.55
C ASP A 86 1.36 -6.89 -21.83
N LYS A 87 1.32 -5.58 -22.10
CA LYS A 87 0.43 -4.65 -21.38
C LYS A 87 -1.05 -4.96 -21.56
N SER A 88 -1.43 -5.53 -22.71
CA SER A 88 -2.83 -5.75 -23.07
C SER A 88 -3.40 -7.05 -22.53
N THR A 89 -2.52 -8.01 -22.20
CA THR A 89 -2.92 -9.36 -21.80
C THR A 89 -2.38 -9.81 -20.46
N LEU A 90 -1.40 -9.08 -19.92
CA LEU A 90 -0.62 -9.44 -18.73
C LEU A 90 0.11 -10.79 -18.87
N ALA A 91 0.27 -11.29 -20.10
CA ALA A 91 1.06 -12.49 -20.35
C ALA A 91 2.56 -12.15 -20.23
N VAL A 92 3.29 -12.97 -19.49
CA VAL A 92 4.76 -12.92 -19.46
C VAL A 92 5.26 -13.50 -20.77
N VAL A 93 6.01 -12.70 -21.54
CA VAL A 93 6.50 -13.07 -22.88
C VAL A 93 7.98 -13.47 -22.87
N SER A 94 8.74 -13.00 -21.89
CA SER A 94 10.10 -13.48 -21.59
C SER A 94 10.47 -13.24 -20.14
N SER A 95 11.36 -14.06 -19.61
CA SER A 95 11.96 -13.89 -18.29
C SER A 95 13.47 -14.18 -18.33
N ASP A 96 14.22 -13.52 -17.46
CA ASP A 96 15.60 -13.87 -17.11
C ASP A 96 15.94 -13.41 -15.69
N ASP A 97 17.10 -13.81 -15.17
CA ASP A 97 17.64 -13.28 -13.92
C ASP A 97 18.30 -11.92 -14.18
N ALA A 98 17.88 -10.87 -13.46
CA ALA A 98 18.45 -9.54 -13.66
C ALA A 98 19.92 -9.45 -13.20
N ILE A 99 20.42 -10.37 -12.37
CA ILE A 99 21.77 -10.35 -11.81
C ILE A 99 22.68 -11.24 -12.66
N GLN A 100 23.45 -10.62 -13.55
CA GLN A 100 24.32 -11.34 -14.50
C GLN A 100 25.82 -11.24 -14.14
N SER A 101 26.23 -10.17 -13.44
CA SER A 101 27.59 -10.01 -12.96
C SER A 101 27.62 -9.23 -11.65
N VAL A 102 28.48 -9.64 -10.72
CA VAL A 102 28.54 -9.07 -9.36
C VAL A 102 29.87 -8.39 -9.12
N TYR A 103 29.84 -7.19 -8.56
CA TYR A 103 30.98 -6.38 -8.16
C TYR A 103 30.89 -6.02 -6.68
N LEU A 104 31.85 -6.49 -5.89
CA LEU A 104 31.88 -6.33 -4.44
C LEU A 104 32.93 -5.30 -4.02
N TRP A 105 32.70 -4.62 -2.91
CA TRP A 105 33.64 -3.63 -2.39
C TRP A 105 34.84 -4.30 -1.71
N ASN A 106 36.04 -3.93 -2.14
CA ASN A 106 37.28 -4.36 -1.49
C ASN A 106 37.79 -3.25 -0.56
N THR A 107 37.57 -3.42 0.75
CA THR A 107 37.99 -2.46 1.78
C THR A 107 39.51 -2.25 1.84
N ALA A 108 40.32 -3.22 1.43
CA ALA A 108 41.78 -3.10 1.44
C ALA A 108 42.31 -2.21 0.30
N THR A 109 41.62 -2.17 -0.83
CA THR A 109 42.02 -1.37 -2.01
C THR A 109 41.10 -0.18 -2.28
N ALA A 110 40.01 -0.04 -1.53
CA ALA A 110 38.96 0.95 -1.73
C ALA A 110 38.46 0.96 -3.19
N SER A 111 38.10 -0.22 -3.70
CA SER A 111 37.69 -0.38 -5.10
C SER A 111 36.75 -1.56 -5.28
N TYR A 112 35.90 -1.49 -6.30
CA TYR A 112 35.07 -2.62 -6.72
C TYR A 112 35.86 -3.69 -7.46
N VAL A 113 35.58 -4.95 -7.13
CA VAL A 113 36.18 -6.12 -7.77
C VAL A 113 35.08 -7.09 -8.22
N ALA A 114 35.23 -7.63 -9.43
CA ALA A 114 34.33 -8.68 -9.90
C ALA A 114 34.42 -9.90 -8.96
N GLY A 115 33.28 -10.45 -8.59
CA GLY A 115 33.18 -11.57 -7.66
C GLY A 115 31.87 -12.33 -7.80
N THR A 116 31.58 -13.16 -6.82
CA THR A 116 30.30 -13.83 -6.65
C THR A 116 29.95 -13.84 -5.17
N THR A 117 28.66 -13.81 -4.87
CA THR A 117 28.15 -13.92 -3.50
C THR A 117 26.77 -14.56 -3.52
N ALA A 118 26.39 -15.20 -2.42
CA ALA A 118 25.01 -15.60 -2.21
C ALA A 118 24.33 -14.40 -1.56
N PHE A 119 23.32 -13.87 -2.22
CA PHE A 119 22.48 -12.83 -1.65
C PHE A 119 21.41 -13.47 -0.77
N ALA A 120 20.95 -12.76 0.25
CA ALA A 120 19.89 -13.22 1.14
C ALA A 120 18.85 -12.12 1.33
N ARG A 121 17.57 -12.52 1.42
CA ARG A 121 16.50 -11.66 1.94
C ARG A 121 16.45 -10.29 1.25
N PHE A 122 16.36 -10.31 -0.09
CA PHE A 122 15.97 -9.09 -0.80
C PHE A 122 14.49 -8.87 -0.51
N CYS A 123 14.25 -8.04 0.51
CA CYS A 123 12.92 -7.65 0.95
C CYS A 123 12.38 -6.66 -0.09
N SER A 124 12.45 -5.36 0.17
CA SER A 124 11.96 -4.35 -0.76
C SER A 124 12.89 -4.00 -1.93
N GLY A 125 12.33 -3.23 -2.87
CA GLY A 125 12.93 -2.83 -4.12
C GLY A 125 12.50 -1.45 -4.58
N ASP A 126 13.43 -0.70 -5.19
CA ASP A 126 13.15 0.62 -5.75
C ASP A 126 13.71 0.74 -7.17
N LEU A 127 12.81 0.95 -8.12
CA LEU A 127 13.16 1.41 -9.47
C LEU A 127 12.77 2.88 -9.63
N ALA A 128 13.49 3.77 -8.95
CA ALA A 128 13.25 5.19 -9.06
C ALA A 128 13.31 5.70 -10.51
N GLU A 129 12.55 6.77 -10.75
CA GLU A 129 12.62 7.53 -11.98
C GLU A 129 14.05 7.94 -12.32
N THR A 130 14.40 7.96 -13.61
CA THR A 130 15.78 8.26 -14.05
C THR A 130 16.28 9.64 -13.59
N SER A 131 15.38 10.56 -13.25
CA SER A 131 15.72 11.86 -12.65
C SER A 131 16.37 11.75 -11.26
N ALA A 132 16.15 10.67 -10.52
CA ALA A 132 16.88 10.38 -9.28
C ALA A 132 18.39 10.28 -9.53
N TYR A 133 18.77 9.77 -10.71
CA TYR A 133 20.16 9.47 -11.08
C TYR A 133 20.72 10.35 -12.19
N PHE A 134 19.90 11.21 -12.82
CA PHE A 134 20.31 12.14 -13.86
C PHE A 134 19.73 13.55 -13.64
N ASP A 135 20.63 14.52 -13.52
CA ASP A 135 20.27 15.94 -13.49
C ASP A 135 20.31 16.52 -14.90
N VAL A 136 19.13 16.72 -15.49
CA VAL A 136 19.00 17.31 -16.83
C VAL A 136 19.56 18.74 -16.92
N ALA A 137 19.59 19.49 -15.82
CA ALA A 137 20.04 20.89 -15.82
C ALA A 137 21.56 21.00 -15.89
N SER A 138 22.28 20.15 -15.15
CA SER A 138 23.76 20.11 -15.16
C SER A 138 24.35 19.12 -16.16
N GLY A 139 23.58 18.11 -16.57
CA GLY A 139 24.07 16.97 -17.36
C GLY A 139 24.90 15.97 -16.56
N LEU A 140 24.86 16.03 -15.22
CA LEU A 140 25.48 15.05 -14.33
C LEU A 140 24.60 13.83 -14.18
N GLY A 141 25.20 12.64 -14.02
CA GLY A 141 24.44 11.42 -13.76
C GLY A 141 24.44 10.42 -14.91
N THR A 142 23.52 9.46 -14.82
CA THR A 142 23.30 8.43 -15.84
C THR A 142 21.82 8.26 -16.15
N LEU A 143 21.51 7.98 -17.42
CA LEU A 143 20.18 7.60 -17.88
C LEU A 143 19.91 6.09 -17.78
N ASP A 144 20.93 5.31 -17.40
CA ASP A 144 20.72 3.90 -17.09
C ASP A 144 19.78 3.79 -15.88
N ARG A 145 18.78 2.92 -15.98
CA ARG A 145 17.90 2.56 -14.88
C ARG A 145 18.68 1.69 -13.88
N ILE A 146 18.54 2.06 -12.61
CA ILE A 146 19.20 1.40 -11.49
C ILE A 146 18.11 0.95 -10.54
N TYR A 147 18.09 -0.35 -10.27
CA TYR A 147 17.20 -0.97 -9.30
C TYR A 147 17.96 -1.15 -7.99
N LEU A 148 17.45 -0.54 -6.92
CA LEU A 148 18.01 -0.67 -5.57
C LEU A 148 17.27 -1.75 -4.80
N THR A 149 18.00 -2.53 -4.03
CA THR A 149 17.47 -3.48 -3.04
C THR A 149 18.51 -3.69 -1.94
N GLY A 150 18.11 -4.24 -0.81
CA GLY A 150 18.99 -4.50 0.33
C GLY A 150 18.81 -5.93 0.84
N GLU A 151 19.84 -6.47 1.47
CA GLU A 151 19.71 -7.73 2.20
C GLU A 151 19.21 -7.45 3.62
N GLU A 152 18.03 -7.96 3.94
CA GLU A 152 17.42 -7.92 5.27
C GLU A 152 17.95 -9.08 6.13
N SER A 153 19.29 -9.18 6.22
CA SER A 153 19.99 -10.33 6.78
C SER A 153 20.89 -9.93 7.97
N GLY A 154 20.26 -9.37 9.00
CA GLY A 154 20.93 -8.94 10.22
C GLY A 154 21.95 -7.82 9.97
N ALA A 155 22.87 -7.61 10.91
CA ALA A 155 23.76 -6.44 10.90
C ALA A 155 24.85 -6.42 9.81
N GLU A 156 24.83 -7.30 8.81
CA GLU A 156 25.81 -7.30 7.71
C GLU A 156 25.16 -7.40 6.32
N GLY A 157 23.85 -7.14 6.24
CA GLY A 157 23.14 -7.07 4.98
C GLY A 157 23.67 -5.93 4.12
N ARG A 158 23.85 -6.19 2.81
CA ARG A 158 24.40 -5.21 1.88
C ARG A 158 23.29 -4.45 1.19
N ALA A 159 23.47 -3.15 1.00
CA ALA A 159 22.76 -2.40 -0.02
C ALA A 159 23.30 -2.79 -1.41
N VAL A 160 22.42 -2.93 -2.39
CA VAL A 160 22.73 -3.45 -3.73
C VAL A 160 22.08 -2.58 -4.81
N ALA A 161 22.84 -2.32 -5.88
CA ALA A 161 22.32 -1.69 -7.10
C ALA A 161 22.50 -2.62 -8.30
N THR A 162 21.40 -2.93 -8.98
CA THR A 162 21.39 -3.66 -10.25
C THR A 162 21.11 -2.71 -11.40
N ILE A 163 22.01 -2.62 -12.38
CA ILE A 163 21.77 -1.86 -13.61
C ILE A 163 20.83 -2.68 -14.49
N VAL A 164 19.68 -2.12 -14.88
CA VAL A 164 18.62 -2.89 -15.59
C VAL A 164 18.38 -2.43 -17.01
N SER A 165 18.99 -1.31 -17.43
CA SER A 165 18.96 -0.84 -18.82
C SER A 165 20.34 -0.44 -19.34
N GLY A 166 20.42 -0.20 -20.65
CA GLY A 166 21.65 0.29 -21.28
C GLY A 166 22.69 -0.81 -21.49
N ALA A 167 23.93 -0.41 -21.81
CA ALA A 167 25.00 -1.34 -22.21
C ALA A 167 25.53 -2.20 -21.05
N ASN A 168 25.25 -1.79 -19.80
CA ASN A 168 25.71 -2.45 -18.59
C ASN A 168 24.58 -3.20 -17.86
N ALA A 169 23.42 -3.39 -18.50
CA ALA A 169 22.32 -4.13 -17.92
C ALA A 169 22.80 -5.52 -17.44
N GLY A 170 22.45 -5.88 -16.21
CA GLY A 170 22.90 -7.09 -15.53
C GLY A 170 24.12 -6.92 -14.62
N ALA A 171 24.77 -5.75 -14.62
CA ALA A 171 25.82 -5.44 -13.65
C ALA A 171 25.23 -5.07 -12.30
N THR A 172 25.63 -5.79 -11.25
CA THR A 172 25.14 -5.64 -9.88
C THR A 172 26.28 -5.28 -8.96
N TYR A 173 26.10 -4.25 -8.14
CA TYR A 173 27.11 -3.67 -7.28
C TYR A 173 26.66 -3.65 -5.83
N GLU A 174 27.54 -4.05 -4.92
CA GLU A 174 27.41 -3.68 -3.51
C GLU A 174 27.54 -2.16 -3.37
N LEU A 175 26.69 -1.53 -2.57
CA LEU A 175 26.70 -0.09 -2.33
C LEU A 175 27.34 0.24 -0.99
N ALA A 176 28.62 -0.08 -0.80
CA ALA A 176 29.32 0.10 0.48
C ALA A 176 29.20 1.52 1.07
N SER A 177 29.00 2.56 0.25
CA SER A 177 28.81 3.93 0.75
C SER A 177 27.49 4.16 1.51
N LEU A 178 26.53 3.23 1.39
CA LEU A 178 25.30 3.17 2.18
C LEU A 178 25.45 2.30 3.44
N GLY A 179 26.59 1.60 3.60
CA GLY A 179 26.87 0.75 4.75
C GLY A 179 26.27 -0.65 4.66
N ASN A 180 26.39 -1.39 5.75
CA ASN A 180 25.75 -2.69 5.95
C ASN A 180 24.78 -2.60 7.12
N LEU A 181 23.54 -3.04 6.94
CA LEU A 181 22.42 -2.97 7.89
C LEU A 181 21.44 -4.14 7.61
N SER A 182 20.36 -4.27 8.38
CA SER A 182 19.22 -5.14 7.99
C SER A 182 18.29 -4.32 7.10
N PHE A 183 18.70 -4.12 5.85
CA PHE A 183 17.99 -3.21 4.95
C PHE A 183 16.62 -3.77 4.57
N GLU A 184 15.57 -3.08 5.01
CA GLU A 184 14.23 -3.35 4.52
C GLU A 184 14.07 -2.66 3.15
N ASN A 185 14.30 -1.35 3.11
CA ASN A 185 14.05 -0.54 1.92
C ASN A 185 15.18 0.46 1.61
N LEU A 186 15.34 0.76 0.31
CA LEU A 186 16.29 1.74 -0.22
C LEU A 186 15.61 2.58 -1.31
N THR A 187 15.08 3.75 -0.99
CA THR A 187 14.36 4.58 -1.98
C THR A 187 15.08 5.85 -2.37
N ALA A 188 15.38 5.97 -3.65
CA ALA A 188 16.01 7.15 -4.21
C ALA A 188 14.97 8.25 -4.45
N ASN A 189 15.29 9.48 -4.02
CA ASN A 189 14.44 10.64 -4.24
C ASN A 189 14.41 10.99 -5.75
N PRO A 190 13.23 11.04 -6.39
CA PRO A 190 13.12 11.25 -7.84
C PRO A 190 13.35 12.69 -8.28
N PHE A 191 13.54 13.64 -7.36
CA PHE A 191 13.75 15.05 -7.69
C PHE A 191 15.04 15.25 -8.49
N ALA A 192 14.91 15.83 -9.69
CA ALA A 192 16.05 16.10 -10.56
C ALA A 192 16.97 17.17 -9.96
N GLN A 193 18.14 16.74 -9.49
CA GLN A 193 19.17 17.62 -8.90
C GLN A 193 20.56 16.96 -8.96
N SER A 194 21.62 17.74 -8.71
CA SER A 194 23.00 17.23 -8.72
C SER A 194 23.33 16.24 -7.59
N LEU A 195 22.52 16.22 -6.53
CA LEU A 195 22.63 15.26 -5.44
C LEU A 195 21.78 14.02 -5.71
N THR A 196 22.27 12.86 -5.31
CA THR A 196 21.48 11.64 -5.20
C THR A 196 21.21 11.42 -3.73
N ILE A 197 19.93 11.33 -3.37
CA ILE A 197 19.46 11.16 -2.00
C ILE A 197 18.73 9.83 -1.94
N VAL A 198 19.12 8.96 -1.01
CA VAL A 198 18.48 7.65 -0.81
C VAL A 198 18.07 7.54 0.64
N ALA A 199 16.79 7.29 0.89
CA ALA A 199 16.32 6.87 2.21
C ALA A 199 16.62 5.38 2.38
N ALA A 200 17.07 5.00 3.57
CA ALA A 200 17.35 3.62 3.92
C ALA A 200 16.71 3.31 5.27
N THR A 201 15.91 2.25 5.32
CA THR A 201 15.28 1.75 6.54
C THR A 201 15.97 0.47 6.98
N ASP A 202 16.15 0.34 8.29
CA ASP A 202 16.83 -0.78 8.93
C ASP A 202 15.86 -1.48 9.86
N ASP A 203 15.37 -2.67 9.49
CA ASP A 203 14.55 -3.55 10.36
C ASP A 203 15.42 -4.34 11.37
N GLY A 204 16.63 -3.84 11.62
CA GLY A 204 17.52 -4.35 12.64
C GLY A 204 16.99 -4.17 14.07
N THR A 205 17.71 -4.79 15.01
CA THR A 205 17.53 -4.46 16.43
C THR A 205 17.98 -3.03 16.67
N ASN A 206 17.10 -2.18 17.22
CA ASN A 206 17.25 -0.71 17.27
C ASN A 206 17.17 -0.05 15.89
N GLY A 207 16.26 -0.55 15.04
CA GLY A 207 16.05 -0.05 13.68
C GLY A 207 15.93 1.47 13.58
N GLN A 208 16.61 2.03 12.58
CA GLN A 208 16.75 3.46 12.37
C GLN A 208 16.47 3.81 10.91
N VAL A 209 16.15 5.09 10.67
CA VAL A 209 15.99 5.63 9.32
C VAL A 209 17.20 6.48 8.98
N TYR A 210 17.83 6.15 7.87
CA TYR A 210 19.04 6.78 7.39
C TYR A 210 18.82 7.48 6.05
N ILE A 211 19.64 8.48 5.78
CA ILE A 211 19.68 9.24 4.54
C ILE A 211 21.10 9.20 3.99
N TYR A 212 21.26 8.62 2.81
CA TYR A 212 22.47 8.74 2.01
C TYR A 212 22.40 9.98 1.12
N VAL A 213 23.51 10.72 1.01
CA VAL A 213 23.65 11.87 0.11
C VAL A 213 24.96 11.76 -0.67
N GLY A 214 24.87 11.65 -1.99
CA GLY A 214 26.04 11.59 -2.88
C GLY A 214 25.95 12.59 -4.04
N GLU A 215 27.09 12.89 -4.65
CA GLU A 215 27.17 13.82 -5.78
C GLU A 215 27.26 13.06 -7.10
N LYS A 216 26.35 13.37 -8.04
CA LYS A 216 26.38 12.82 -9.39
C LYS A 216 27.65 13.24 -10.14
N GLN A 217 28.14 12.36 -11.01
CA GLN A 217 29.38 12.56 -11.77
C GLN A 217 29.14 12.45 -13.28
N THR A 218 30.05 13.01 -14.09
CA THR A 218 30.00 12.88 -15.56
C THR A 218 30.65 11.60 -16.09
N SER A 219 31.43 10.89 -15.26
CA SER A 219 32.26 9.76 -15.69
C SER A 219 32.36 8.71 -14.59
N GLY A 220 32.63 7.47 -15.00
CA GLY A 220 32.70 6.32 -14.11
C GLY A 220 31.77 5.22 -14.59
N THR A 221 31.58 4.22 -13.75
CA THR A 221 30.49 3.27 -13.83
C THR A 221 29.13 3.96 -13.63
N ALA A 222 28.04 3.27 -13.96
CA ALA A 222 26.69 3.83 -13.79
C ALA A 222 26.41 4.25 -12.34
N ILE A 223 26.85 3.46 -11.35
CA ILE A 223 26.68 3.81 -9.92
C ILE A 223 27.53 5.03 -9.48
N GLU A 224 28.72 5.21 -10.06
CA GLU A 224 29.56 6.40 -9.79
C GLU A 224 28.95 7.65 -10.44
N GLN A 225 28.49 7.53 -11.69
CA GLN A 225 27.78 8.62 -12.37
C GLN A 225 26.51 8.99 -11.60
N ALA A 226 25.74 8.00 -11.16
CA ALA A 226 24.54 8.18 -10.34
C ALA A 226 24.82 8.76 -8.94
N GLY A 227 26.07 8.93 -8.51
CA GLY A 227 26.40 9.46 -7.19
C GLY A 227 26.15 8.47 -6.04
N LEU A 228 26.03 7.18 -6.31
CA LEU A 228 25.85 6.12 -5.31
C LEU A 228 27.17 5.63 -4.68
N VAL A 229 28.28 6.28 -5.02
CA VAL A 229 29.62 5.96 -4.50
C VAL A 229 30.27 7.20 -3.89
N GLY A 230 30.81 7.03 -2.69
CA GLY A 230 31.60 8.06 -2.01
C GLY A 230 30.78 9.17 -1.35
N GLY A 231 29.44 9.07 -1.33
CA GLY A 231 28.57 9.97 -0.58
C GLY A 231 28.68 9.81 0.94
N SER A 232 27.83 10.54 1.66
CA SER A 232 27.80 10.55 3.11
C SER A 232 26.49 9.95 3.63
N PHE A 233 26.59 9.17 4.70
CA PHE A 233 25.49 8.48 5.35
C PHE A 233 25.13 9.16 6.65
N TYR A 234 23.84 9.40 6.87
CA TYR A 234 23.32 10.16 8.00
C TYR A 234 22.15 9.42 8.66
N GLY A 235 22.04 9.48 9.98
CA GLY A 235 20.84 9.04 10.69
C GLY A 235 19.89 10.21 10.97
N ILE A 236 18.58 9.94 10.96
CA ILE A 236 17.56 10.91 11.37
C ILE A 236 17.54 11.01 12.91
N LYS A 237 17.83 12.20 13.44
CA LYS A 237 17.82 12.46 14.88
C LYS A 237 16.77 13.49 15.25
N VAL A 238 15.80 13.08 16.06
CA VAL A 238 14.68 13.90 16.50
C VAL A 238 15.00 14.57 17.84
N ALA A 239 14.79 15.87 17.90
CA ALA A 239 15.14 16.66 19.08
C ALA A 239 14.41 16.17 20.34
N GLY A 240 15.18 15.63 21.29
CA GLY A 240 14.65 15.17 22.58
C GLY A 240 14.02 13.78 22.57
N MET A 241 14.13 13.03 21.48
CA MET A 241 13.61 11.67 21.36
C MET A 241 14.70 10.72 20.88
N THR A 242 15.08 9.76 21.74
CA THR A 242 16.04 8.70 21.38
C THR A 242 15.34 7.49 20.78
N ASP A 243 14.10 7.21 21.21
CA ASP A 243 13.40 5.99 20.86
C ASP A 243 11.92 6.26 20.66
N GLU A 244 11.36 5.62 19.63
CA GLU A 244 9.95 5.33 19.54
C GLU A 244 9.53 4.31 20.61
N THR A 245 8.33 4.45 21.14
CA THR A 245 7.74 3.43 22.02
C THR A 245 6.29 3.17 21.65
N ASN A 246 5.72 2.07 22.14
CA ASN A 246 4.27 1.84 22.01
C ASN A 246 3.45 3.04 22.52
N ALA A 247 3.85 3.66 23.64
CA ALA A 247 3.11 4.78 24.20
C ALA A 247 3.37 6.13 23.54
N THR A 248 4.48 6.29 22.82
CA THR A 248 4.94 7.60 22.31
C THR A 248 5.47 7.45 20.89
N ALA A 249 4.72 7.97 19.93
CA ALA A 249 5.17 8.15 18.55
C ALA A 249 6.23 9.26 18.45
N VAL A 250 7.17 9.11 17.51
CA VAL A 250 8.22 10.09 17.27
C VAL A 250 7.63 11.34 16.59
N SER A 251 7.95 12.53 17.11
CA SER A 251 7.52 13.78 16.46
C SER A 251 8.42 14.96 16.82
N GLY A 252 8.47 15.95 15.93
CA GLY A 252 9.17 17.21 16.15
C GLY A 252 10.18 17.52 15.04
N THR A 253 11.17 18.35 15.37
CA THR A 253 12.23 18.71 14.42
C THR A 253 13.33 17.65 14.42
N PHE A 254 13.81 17.26 13.25
CA PHE A 254 14.95 16.37 13.11
C PHE A 254 16.15 17.07 12.46
N THR A 255 17.35 16.59 12.80
CA THR A 255 18.60 16.87 12.10
C THR A 255 19.12 15.59 11.44
N LEU A 256 20.02 15.74 10.46
CA LEU A 256 20.79 14.63 9.90
C LEU A 256 22.17 14.61 10.57
N ASP A 257 22.45 13.55 11.33
CA ASP A 257 23.75 13.37 11.99
C ASP A 257 24.57 12.32 11.23
N ALA A 258 25.82 12.68 10.90
CA ALA A 258 26.68 11.87 10.04
C ALA A 258 27.21 10.63 10.77
N ILE A 259 27.10 9.46 10.14
CA ILE A 259 27.61 8.19 10.66
C ILE A 259 28.94 7.85 9.99
N GLY A 260 29.91 7.36 10.75
CA GLY A 260 31.26 7.19 10.24
C GLY A 260 32.08 8.47 10.27
N PRO A 261 33.42 8.37 10.18
CA PRO A 261 34.31 9.53 10.06
C PRO A 261 33.95 10.43 8.86
N ASN A 262 33.31 11.57 9.13
CA ASN A 262 32.77 12.51 8.14
C ASN A 262 31.65 11.92 7.25
N GLY A 263 30.80 11.05 7.79
CA GLY A 263 29.69 10.43 7.05
C GLY A 263 30.11 9.23 6.21
N LYS A 264 31.33 8.69 6.38
CA LYS A 264 31.87 7.64 5.50
C LYS A 264 31.79 6.27 6.18
N VAL A 265 30.93 5.41 5.66
CA VAL A 265 30.65 4.08 6.20
C VAL A 265 31.21 2.91 5.39
N ALA A 266 31.73 3.14 4.18
CA ALA A 266 32.16 2.08 3.25
C ALA A 266 33.24 1.10 3.74
N ASN A 267 33.89 1.36 4.86
CA ASN A 267 34.87 0.45 5.47
C ASN A 267 34.52 0.08 6.91
N LEU A 268 33.28 0.34 7.33
CA LEU A 268 32.75 -0.05 8.63
C LEU A 268 31.93 -1.33 8.46
N THR A 269 31.96 -2.19 9.48
CA THR A 269 31.00 -3.30 9.62
C THR A 269 29.65 -2.75 10.08
N GLY A 270 28.54 -3.44 9.87
CA GLY A 270 27.25 -2.89 10.33
C GLY A 270 27.19 -2.72 11.84
N ALA A 271 27.79 -3.65 12.61
CA ALA A 271 27.95 -3.47 14.06
C ALA A 271 28.74 -2.21 14.48
N GLN A 272 29.62 -1.67 13.62
CA GLN A 272 30.29 -0.40 13.87
C GLN A 272 29.39 0.79 13.52
N ILE A 273 28.60 0.66 12.45
CA ILE A 273 27.62 1.66 12.04
C ILE A 273 26.57 1.83 13.15
N ASP A 274 25.99 0.73 13.65
CA ASP A 274 25.01 0.73 14.75
C ASP A 274 25.58 1.43 15.99
N ALA A 275 26.78 1.02 16.42
CA ALA A 275 27.42 1.56 17.60
C ALA A 275 27.75 3.06 17.47
N GLU A 276 28.11 3.53 16.28
CA GLU A 276 28.33 4.95 16.02
C GLU A 276 27.01 5.71 15.97
N SER A 277 25.97 5.14 15.34
CA SER A 277 24.64 5.76 15.26
C SER A 277 23.99 5.94 16.63
N GLU A 278 24.06 4.93 17.48
CA GLU A 278 23.65 5.00 18.88
C GLU A 278 24.45 6.06 19.66
N ALA A 279 25.76 6.17 19.40
CA ALA A 279 26.62 7.14 20.08
C ALA A 279 26.31 8.59 19.68
N GLU A 280 25.93 8.81 18.42
CA GLU A 280 25.42 10.10 17.93
C GLU A 280 24.00 10.38 18.42
N GLY A 281 23.30 9.37 18.95
CA GLY A 281 21.95 9.49 19.48
C GLY A 281 20.91 9.67 18.39
N VAL A 282 21.10 9.01 17.25
CA VAL A 282 20.10 8.84 16.19
C VAL A 282 18.84 8.20 16.79
N THR A 283 17.67 8.61 16.31
CA THR A 283 16.41 8.16 16.87
C THR A 283 16.08 6.76 16.37
N SER A 284 15.93 5.81 17.30
CA SER A 284 15.46 4.46 17.02
C SER A 284 13.94 4.45 16.84
N PHE A 285 13.48 3.62 15.91
CA PHE A 285 12.09 3.40 15.57
C PHE A 285 11.74 1.92 15.78
N LEU A 286 10.46 1.60 15.92
CA LEU A 286 9.99 0.24 16.19
C LEU A 286 9.90 -0.58 14.90
N ARG A 287 11.05 -1.03 14.40
CA ARG A 287 11.18 -1.80 13.15
C ARG A 287 10.70 -1.00 11.93
N PRO A 288 11.50 -0.04 11.44
CA PRO A 288 11.24 0.67 10.20
C PRO A 288 11.18 -0.27 9.01
N GLU A 289 10.08 -0.22 8.27
CA GLU A 289 9.90 -1.06 7.10
C GLU A 289 10.05 -0.24 5.80
N ASP A 290 9.15 -0.38 4.85
CA ASP A 290 9.22 0.38 3.60
C ASP A 290 9.11 1.89 3.80
N SER A 291 9.70 2.58 2.83
CA SER A 291 9.60 4.02 2.67
C SER A 291 9.27 4.37 1.23
N ALA A 292 8.70 5.55 1.00
CA ALA A 292 8.55 6.10 -0.33
C ALA A 292 8.52 7.63 -0.31
N TRP A 293 9.10 8.23 -1.33
CA TRP A 293 9.04 9.67 -1.54
C TRP A 293 7.70 10.08 -2.16
N ASP A 294 7.15 11.19 -1.69
CA ASP A 294 5.95 11.77 -2.30
C ASP A 294 6.29 12.32 -3.70
N PRO A 295 5.70 11.78 -4.79
CA PRO A 295 5.98 12.24 -6.15
C PRO A 295 5.49 13.67 -6.40
N GLN A 296 4.53 14.18 -5.63
CA GLN A 296 4.00 15.55 -5.74
C GLN A 296 4.75 16.55 -4.85
N ASN A 297 5.45 16.07 -3.82
CA ASN A 297 6.27 16.90 -2.94
C ASN A 297 7.62 16.22 -2.61
N PRO A 298 8.70 16.57 -3.32
CA PRO A 298 9.99 15.89 -3.17
C PRO A 298 10.66 16.10 -1.80
N ASN A 299 10.12 16.97 -0.93
CA ASN A 299 10.60 17.14 0.43
C ASN A 299 9.99 16.16 1.43
N VAL A 300 9.02 15.34 1.02
CA VAL A 300 8.28 14.46 1.92
C VAL A 300 8.65 13.01 1.66
N LEU A 301 9.11 12.36 2.72
CA LEU A 301 9.32 10.91 2.80
C LEU A 301 8.25 10.33 3.72
N TYR A 302 7.59 9.28 3.26
CA TYR A 302 6.76 8.42 4.09
C TYR A 302 7.53 7.14 4.43
N PHE A 303 7.36 6.62 5.63
CA PHE A 303 7.87 5.30 6.01
C PHE A 303 7.00 4.67 7.09
N THR A 304 6.91 3.35 7.10
CA THR A 304 6.15 2.57 8.07
C THR A 304 7.04 2.06 9.19
N THR A 305 6.40 1.71 10.31
CA THR A 305 7.04 0.91 11.37
C THR A 305 6.12 -0.26 11.71
N THR A 306 6.61 -1.50 11.62
CA THR A 306 5.81 -2.72 11.82
C THR A 306 5.59 -3.05 13.30
N ASN A 307 6.62 -2.88 14.13
CA ASN A 307 6.64 -3.25 15.55
C ASN A 307 6.29 -4.72 15.81
N SER A 308 5.04 -5.01 16.20
CA SER A 308 4.55 -6.36 16.52
C SER A 308 3.03 -6.39 16.45
N PHE A 309 2.45 -7.58 16.32
CA PHE A 309 1.00 -7.76 16.14
C PHE A 309 0.15 -7.06 17.23
N SER A 310 0.62 -7.08 18.47
CA SER A 310 -0.07 -6.42 19.61
C SER A 310 0.42 -5.00 19.91
N GLY A 311 1.43 -4.53 19.18
CA GLY A 311 2.01 -3.20 19.31
C GLY A 311 1.38 -2.21 18.33
N ASN A 312 1.78 -0.95 18.46
CA ASN A 312 1.35 0.08 17.52
C ASN A 312 2.23 0.01 16.27
N SER A 313 1.61 -0.22 15.13
CA SER A 313 2.21 -0.02 13.80
C SER A 313 1.80 1.36 13.28
N ARG A 314 2.71 2.06 12.61
CA ARG A 314 2.57 3.49 12.31
C ARG A 314 2.99 3.81 10.89
N LEU A 315 2.45 4.92 10.39
CA LEU A 315 2.94 5.60 9.19
C LEU A 315 3.50 6.95 9.62
N TYR A 316 4.76 7.20 9.28
CA TYR A 316 5.46 8.45 9.54
C TYR A 316 5.57 9.30 8.28
N GLN A 317 5.50 10.62 8.47
CA GLN A 317 5.80 11.62 7.46
C GLN A 317 7.02 12.43 7.92
N ALA A 318 8.15 12.30 7.23
CA ALA A 318 9.33 13.13 7.40
C ALA A 318 9.39 14.19 6.30
N THR A 319 9.25 15.46 6.69
CA THR A 319 9.30 16.62 5.79
C THR A 319 10.63 17.34 5.94
N PHE A 320 11.48 17.25 4.91
CA PHE A 320 12.72 18.01 4.80
C PHE A 320 12.41 19.50 4.63
N THR A 321 13.22 20.36 5.25
CA THR A 321 13.09 21.82 5.09
C THR A 321 13.36 22.24 3.64
N ASP A 322 14.35 21.60 3.03
CA ASP A 322 14.77 21.78 1.64
C ASP A 322 15.54 20.53 1.22
N ILE A 323 14.96 19.69 0.36
CA ILE A 323 15.59 18.45 -0.09
C ILE A 323 16.84 18.70 -0.94
N THR A 324 17.05 19.92 -1.46
CA THR A 324 18.31 20.28 -2.13
C THR A 324 19.44 20.57 -1.15
N ARG A 325 19.08 20.68 0.14
CA ARG A 325 19.96 20.93 1.28
C ARG A 325 19.55 20.05 2.46
N PRO A 326 19.63 18.71 2.32
CA PRO A 326 19.12 17.78 3.32
C PRO A 326 19.79 17.96 4.70
N GLU A 327 20.98 18.55 4.76
CA GLU A 327 21.68 18.88 6.01
C GLU A 327 20.94 19.88 6.90
N LEU A 328 19.93 20.59 6.35
CA LEU A 328 19.06 21.47 7.13
C LEU A 328 18.07 20.71 8.02
N GLY A 329 17.94 19.39 7.83
CA GLY A 329 16.96 18.58 8.55
C GLY A 329 15.54 18.98 8.20
N GLY A 330 14.61 18.76 9.13
CA GLY A 330 13.19 18.93 8.86
C GLY A 330 12.30 18.69 10.06
N THR A 331 11.07 18.28 9.79
CA THR A 331 10.09 17.87 10.79
C THR A 331 9.57 16.48 10.51
N ILE A 332 9.27 15.72 11.56
CA ILE A 332 8.68 14.39 11.47
C ILE A 332 7.45 14.30 12.37
N ARG A 333 6.44 13.53 11.94
CA ARG A 333 5.26 13.17 12.73
C ARG A 333 4.73 11.81 12.28
N ALA A 334 4.07 11.09 13.18
CA ALA A 334 3.17 10.02 12.77
C ALA A 334 1.91 10.64 12.14
N VAL A 335 1.51 10.14 10.98
CA VAL A 335 0.22 10.43 10.35
C VAL A 335 -0.81 9.36 10.70
N LEU A 336 -0.37 8.12 10.89
CA LEU A 336 -1.14 7.04 11.52
C LEU A 336 -0.40 6.59 12.77
N ASP A 337 -1.08 6.57 13.91
CA ASP A 337 -0.43 6.36 15.22
C ASP A 337 -0.56 4.93 15.77
N GLY A 338 -1.28 4.07 15.06
CA GLY A 338 -1.56 2.67 15.40
C GLY A 338 -2.91 2.46 16.07
N SER A 339 -3.73 3.50 16.20
CA SER A 339 -5.06 3.40 16.79
C SER A 339 -6.17 3.08 15.78
N GLU A 340 -5.84 3.03 14.49
CA GLU A 340 -6.79 2.90 13.38
C GLU A 340 -7.25 1.44 13.15
N GLY A 341 -6.55 0.47 13.76
CA GLY A 341 -6.90 -0.95 13.73
C GLY A 341 -6.07 -1.80 12.77
N GLN A 342 -5.02 -1.20 12.21
CA GLN A 342 -3.96 -1.86 11.46
C GLN A 342 -3.07 -2.71 12.37
N HIS A 343 -2.40 -3.68 11.76
CA HIS A 343 -1.41 -4.53 12.40
C HIS A 343 -0.20 -4.70 11.48
N MET A 344 0.98 -4.34 12.00
CA MET A 344 2.27 -4.64 11.36
C MET A 344 2.34 -4.19 9.90
N PHE A 345 2.15 -2.89 9.65
CA PHE A 345 2.46 -2.31 8.33
C PHE A 345 3.89 -2.62 7.94
N ASP A 346 4.03 -3.06 6.71
CA ASP A 346 5.27 -3.43 6.06
C ASP A 346 5.46 -2.53 4.83
N ASN A 347 5.04 -2.99 3.66
CA ASN A 347 5.26 -2.28 2.41
C ASN A 347 4.35 -1.05 2.23
N LEU A 348 4.81 -0.09 1.43
CA LEU A 348 4.01 1.06 1.07
C LEU A 348 4.28 1.62 -0.33
N SER A 349 3.27 2.27 -0.91
CA SER A 349 3.41 3.08 -2.12
C SER A 349 2.73 4.44 -1.94
N VAL A 350 3.31 5.50 -2.51
CA VAL A 350 2.73 6.85 -2.47
C VAL A 350 2.44 7.31 -3.87
N ALA A 351 1.16 7.59 -4.17
CA ALA A 351 0.74 8.08 -5.46
C ALA A 351 -0.49 8.98 -5.33
N ASP A 352 -0.44 10.13 -5.99
CA ASP A 352 -1.57 11.07 -6.14
C ASP A 352 -2.33 11.41 -4.86
N GLY A 353 -1.61 11.80 -3.80
CA GLY A 353 -2.24 12.18 -2.53
C GLY A 353 -2.72 10.99 -1.69
N LYS A 354 -2.47 9.75 -2.12
CA LYS A 354 -2.78 8.53 -1.38
C LYS A 354 -1.50 7.79 -0.99
N VAL A 355 -1.58 7.05 0.11
CA VAL A 355 -0.57 6.07 0.52
C VAL A 355 -1.27 4.71 0.62
N ILE A 356 -0.82 3.75 -0.18
CA ILE A 356 -1.26 2.36 -0.06
C ILE A 356 -0.29 1.65 0.88
N LEU A 357 -0.82 0.91 1.85
CA LEU A 357 -0.07 0.25 2.92
C LEU A 357 -0.44 -1.23 2.96
N GLN A 358 0.56 -2.10 3.12
CA GLN A 358 0.38 -3.54 3.24
C GLN A 358 0.71 -4.01 4.65
N GLU A 359 0.06 -5.07 5.13
CA GLU A 359 0.35 -5.68 6.43
C GLU A 359 1.15 -6.98 6.26
N ASP A 360 2.18 -7.15 7.10
CA ASP A 360 2.80 -8.44 7.45
C ASP A 360 2.46 -8.78 8.91
N PRO A 361 1.33 -9.42 9.20
CA PRO A 361 1.03 -9.83 10.57
C PRO A 361 1.91 -11.03 11.03
N GLY A 362 2.66 -11.65 10.12
CA GLY A 362 3.29 -12.95 10.30
C GLY A 362 2.29 -14.06 10.64
N ASN A 363 2.76 -15.11 11.32
CA ASN A 363 1.98 -16.30 11.66
C ASN A 363 0.92 -16.08 12.76
N GLN A 364 -0.05 -15.21 12.49
CA GLN A 364 -1.12 -14.83 13.40
C GLN A 364 -2.47 -15.31 12.86
N SER A 365 -3.44 -15.51 13.76
CA SER A 365 -4.81 -15.84 13.35
C SER A 365 -5.56 -14.55 12.95
N TYR A 366 -5.11 -13.92 11.88
CA TYR A 366 -5.59 -12.65 11.36
C TYR A 366 -5.37 -12.62 9.85
N ILE A 367 -6.30 -12.02 9.10
CA ILE A 367 -6.18 -11.90 7.65
C ILE A 367 -5.51 -10.55 7.36
N ALA A 368 -4.30 -10.60 6.80
CA ALA A 368 -3.56 -9.42 6.37
C ALA A 368 -4.37 -8.57 5.37
N ARG A 369 -4.30 -7.25 5.53
CA ARG A 369 -5.05 -6.28 4.72
C ARG A 369 -4.13 -5.33 3.95
N ILE A 370 -4.72 -4.73 2.92
CA ILE A 370 -4.18 -3.57 2.22
C ILE A 370 -5.05 -2.38 2.58
N TRP A 371 -4.41 -1.27 2.95
CA TRP A 371 -5.07 -0.05 3.40
C TRP A 371 -4.77 1.11 2.46
N GLU A 372 -5.74 1.99 2.28
CA GLU A 372 -5.55 3.28 1.65
C GLU A 372 -5.62 4.38 2.71
N TYR A 373 -4.57 5.19 2.78
CA TYR A 373 -4.54 6.44 3.54
C TYR A 373 -4.60 7.63 2.59
N ASP A 374 -5.57 8.51 2.80
CA ASP A 374 -5.70 9.76 2.06
C ASP A 374 -4.99 10.90 2.80
N ILE A 375 -3.96 11.47 2.16
CA ILE A 375 -3.07 12.49 2.75
C ILE A 375 -3.83 13.79 3.02
N ALA A 376 -4.82 14.14 2.19
CA ALA A 376 -5.51 15.42 2.28
C ALA A 376 -6.54 15.43 3.41
N SER A 377 -7.34 14.37 3.52
CA SER A 377 -8.40 14.19 4.49
C SER A 377 -7.93 13.60 5.81
N ASP A 378 -6.71 13.02 5.85
CA ASP A 378 -6.14 12.34 7.02
C ASP A 378 -7.00 11.14 7.46
N THR A 379 -7.51 10.38 6.48
CA THR A 379 -8.39 9.23 6.69
C THR A 379 -7.73 7.95 6.18
N VAL A 380 -8.04 6.81 6.81
CA VAL A 380 -7.53 5.49 6.41
C VAL A 380 -8.62 4.43 6.50
N HIS A 381 -8.65 3.53 5.53
CA HIS A 381 -9.56 2.39 5.50
C HIS A 381 -8.92 1.20 4.76
N ALA A 382 -9.43 -0.01 5.00
CA ALA A 382 -8.93 -1.23 4.37
C ALA A 382 -9.68 -1.48 3.06
N ILE A 383 -8.93 -1.61 1.96
CA ILE A 383 -9.48 -1.74 0.60
C ILE A 383 -9.40 -3.17 0.06
N ALA A 384 -8.51 -4.00 0.62
CA ALA A 384 -8.33 -5.40 0.22
C ALA A 384 -7.80 -6.28 1.37
N GLY A 385 -7.86 -7.59 1.20
CA GLY A 385 -7.25 -8.56 2.11
C GLY A 385 -7.19 -9.97 1.55
N PHE A 386 -6.42 -10.85 2.19
CA PHE A 386 -6.30 -12.25 1.75
C PHE A 386 -7.64 -13.01 1.79
N ASP A 387 -7.82 -13.96 0.87
CA ASP A 387 -9.01 -14.79 0.81
C ASP A 387 -9.14 -15.64 2.09
N PRO A 388 -10.13 -15.36 2.96
CA PRO A 388 -10.26 -16.09 4.22
C PRO A 388 -10.52 -17.59 4.02
N VAL A 389 -11.02 -18.03 2.85
CA VAL A 389 -11.18 -19.46 2.53
C VAL A 389 -9.82 -20.17 2.50
N LEU A 390 -8.80 -19.50 1.97
CA LEU A 390 -7.45 -20.05 1.80
C LEU A 390 -6.56 -19.79 3.02
N PHE A 391 -6.81 -18.71 3.78
CA PHE A 391 -5.88 -18.25 4.82
C PHE A 391 -6.42 -18.33 6.27
N THR A 392 -7.68 -18.75 6.47
CA THR A 392 -8.19 -19.05 7.82
C THR A 392 -8.08 -20.54 8.16
N SER A 393 -7.38 -20.84 9.25
CA SER A 393 -7.18 -22.21 9.74
C SER A 393 -8.49 -22.96 9.95
N GLY A 394 -8.59 -24.16 9.37
CA GLY A 394 -9.77 -25.03 9.45
C GLY A 394 -10.73 -24.91 8.27
N ASN A 395 -10.56 -23.94 7.38
CA ASN A 395 -11.37 -23.84 6.16
C ASN A 395 -10.99 -24.91 5.10
N PRO A 396 -11.95 -25.37 4.28
CA PRO A 396 -11.63 -26.24 3.15
C PRO A 396 -10.73 -25.52 2.15
N GLY A 397 -9.53 -26.05 1.91
CA GLY A 397 -8.56 -25.43 1.00
C GLY A 397 -7.52 -24.55 1.70
N PHE A 398 -7.55 -24.46 3.03
CA PHE A 398 -6.55 -23.77 3.84
C PHE A 398 -5.11 -24.10 3.38
N ILE A 399 -4.33 -23.05 3.13
CA ILE A 399 -2.94 -23.11 2.69
C ILE A 399 -2.02 -22.89 3.88
N THR A 400 -2.10 -21.70 4.48
CA THR A 400 -1.33 -21.25 5.64
C THR A 400 -2.05 -20.03 6.26
N GLN A 401 -1.63 -19.63 7.46
CA GLN A 401 -2.07 -18.40 8.16
C GLN A 401 -0.87 -17.45 8.37
N ASP A 402 0.15 -17.65 7.55
CA ASP A 402 1.45 -17.00 7.59
C ASP A 402 1.59 -16.43 6.17
N GLU A 403 0.82 -15.37 5.94
CA GLU A 403 0.65 -14.70 4.67
C GLU A 403 0.89 -13.21 4.82
N GLU A 404 1.41 -12.63 3.75
CA GLU A 404 1.78 -11.23 3.69
C GLU A 404 1.57 -10.73 2.27
N SER A 405 0.92 -9.59 2.13
CA SER A 405 0.89 -8.88 0.85
C SER A 405 2.14 -8.03 0.82
N SER A 406 2.93 -8.15 -0.23
CA SER A 406 4.29 -7.61 -0.25
C SER A 406 4.54 -6.80 -1.52
N GLY A 407 5.65 -6.05 -1.53
CA GLY A 407 6.16 -5.24 -2.64
C GLY A 407 5.08 -4.53 -3.47
N ILE A 408 4.71 -3.29 -3.14
CA ILE A 408 3.66 -2.55 -3.88
C ILE A 408 4.19 -1.30 -4.61
N ILE A 409 3.87 -1.18 -5.90
CA ILE A 409 4.24 -0.01 -6.70
C ILE A 409 3.08 0.51 -7.55
N ASP A 410 2.93 1.84 -7.61
CA ASP A 410 2.02 2.49 -8.56
C ASP A 410 2.50 2.28 -10.00
N VAL A 411 1.67 1.65 -10.81
CA VAL A 411 1.88 1.45 -12.25
C VAL A 411 0.75 2.02 -13.08
N THR A 412 -0.01 2.98 -12.54
CA THR A 412 -1.14 3.62 -13.21
C THR A 412 -0.72 4.17 -14.58
N SER A 413 0.45 4.81 -14.66
CA SER A 413 0.98 5.35 -15.93
C SER A 413 1.35 4.25 -16.96
N LEU A 414 1.56 3.02 -16.50
CA LEU A 414 1.96 1.89 -17.34
C LEU A 414 0.73 1.08 -17.78
N LEU A 415 -0.17 0.72 -16.87
CA LEU A 415 -1.26 -0.22 -17.12
C LEU A 415 -2.66 0.38 -17.01
N GLY A 416 -2.80 1.60 -16.48
CA GLY A 416 -4.09 2.26 -16.29
C GLY A 416 -4.80 2.65 -17.58
N THR A 417 -6.13 2.63 -17.54
CA THR A 417 -7.00 2.99 -18.67
C THR A 417 -7.49 4.44 -18.64
N GLY A 418 -7.29 5.16 -17.54
CA GLY A 418 -7.53 6.60 -17.40
C GLY A 418 -8.36 7.01 -16.19
N ASP A 419 -9.29 6.15 -15.75
CA ASP A 419 -10.25 6.40 -14.67
C ASP A 419 -10.06 5.40 -13.51
N GLU A 420 -8.80 5.14 -13.17
CA GLU A 420 -8.42 4.18 -12.13
C GLU A 420 -6.99 4.44 -11.62
N ARG A 421 -6.69 3.85 -10.47
CA ARG A 421 -5.33 3.58 -10.01
C ARG A 421 -5.00 2.11 -10.20
N VAL A 422 -3.78 1.84 -10.63
CA VAL A 422 -3.31 0.47 -10.87
C VAL A 422 -2.01 0.26 -10.13
N TYR A 423 -1.95 -0.78 -9.31
CA TYR A 423 -0.77 -1.16 -8.54
C TYR A 423 -0.30 -2.55 -8.95
N LEU A 424 1.01 -2.74 -9.08
CA LEU A 424 1.59 -4.08 -9.03
C LEU A 424 1.90 -4.41 -7.58
N LEU A 425 1.64 -5.66 -7.21
CA LEU A 425 1.93 -6.16 -5.89
C LEU A 425 2.17 -7.66 -5.88
N ASP A 426 2.80 -8.14 -4.83
CA ASP A 426 3.02 -9.56 -4.58
C ASP A 426 2.21 -10.08 -3.39
N ALA A 427 2.08 -11.40 -3.35
CA ALA A 427 1.61 -12.13 -2.19
C ALA A 427 2.68 -13.14 -1.79
N GLN A 428 3.23 -12.99 -0.59
CA GLN A 428 4.04 -14.00 0.07
C GLN A 428 3.13 -14.97 0.82
N VAL A 429 3.38 -16.26 0.61
CA VAL A 429 2.60 -17.31 1.24
C VAL A 429 3.58 -18.32 1.81
N HIS A 430 3.84 -18.21 3.12
CA HIS A 430 4.83 -19.02 3.85
C HIS A 430 4.38 -20.48 4.01
N ALA A 431 4.34 -21.16 2.87
CA ALA A 431 3.91 -22.53 2.71
C ALA A 431 4.91 -23.25 1.81
N ALA A 432 5.85 -23.97 2.42
CA ALA A 432 6.87 -24.72 1.72
C ALA A 432 6.28 -25.67 0.67
N THR A 433 6.78 -25.59 -0.55
CA THR A 433 6.38 -26.45 -1.67
C THR A 433 7.12 -27.79 -1.67
N GLY A 434 8.24 -27.87 -0.94
CA GLY A 434 9.14 -29.04 -0.95
C GLY A 434 10.00 -29.18 -2.21
N ASN A 435 9.95 -28.21 -3.13
CA ASN A 435 10.74 -28.18 -4.35
C ASN A 435 11.69 -26.96 -4.34
N PRO A 436 13.01 -27.15 -4.45
CA PRO A 436 13.97 -26.04 -4.49
C PRO A 436 13.76 -25.03 -5.63
N ALA A 437 13.06 -25.39 -6.71
CA ALA A 437 12.77 -24.45 -7.79
C ALA A 437 11.70 -23.42 -7.42
N THR A 438 10.77 -23.79 -6.53
CA THR A 438 9.63 -22.96 -6.12
C THR A 438 9.76 -22.46 -4.69
N VAL A 439 10.47 -23.17 -3.82
CA VAL A 439 10.70 -22.86 -2.40
C VAL A 439 9.38 -22.79 -1.62
N GLU A 440 8.67 -21.68 -1.64
CA GLU A 440 7.38 -21.43 -0.98
C GLU A 440 6.31 -21.07 -2.01
N LYS A 441 5.12 -20.66 -1.56
CA LYS A 441 4.05 -20.23 -2.46
C LYS A 441 4.08 -18.69 -2.57
N GLY A 442 3.30 -18.18 -3.51
CA GLY A 442 3.14 -16.75 -3.72
C GLY A 442 2.51 -16.44 -5.07
N GLN A 443 2.25 -15.16 -5.31
CA GLN A 443 1.69 -14.62 -6.54
C GLN A 443 2.24 -13.24 -6.85
N LEU A 444 2.37 -12.93 -8.14
CA LEU A 444 2.47 -11.57 -8.65
C LEU A 444 1.11 -11.16 -9.20
N LEU A 445 0.58 -10.03 -8.76
CA LEU A 445 -0.77 -9.56 -9.07
C LEU A 445 -0.75 -8.11 -9.60
N VAL A 446 -1.85 -7.76 -10.26
CA VAL A 446 -2.24 -6.37 -10.50
C VAL A 446 -3.49 -6.09 -9.66
N MET A 447 -3.47 -5.00 -8.90
CA MET A 447 -4.63 -4.41 -8.25
C MET A 447 -5.14 -3.23 -9.08
N HIS A 448 -6.43 -3.20 -9.37
CA HIS A 448 -7.11 -2.06 -9.96
C HIS A 448 -8.05 -1.47 -8.91
N VAL A 449 -7.89 -0.17 -8.66
CA VAL A 449 -8.79 0.63 -7.83
C VAL A 449 -9.45 1.61 -8.80
N ALA A 450 -10.66 1.28 -9.26
CA ALA A 450 -11.39 2.20 -10.14
C ALA A 450 -11.65 3.52 -9.38
N ASP A 451 -11.47 4.66 -10.06
CA ASP A 451 -11.69 5.96 -9.45
C ASP A 451 -13.15 6.04 -9.01
N VAL A 452 -13.36 6.07 -7.70
CA VAL A 452 -14.61 6.50 -7.12
C VAL A 452 -14.65 8.02 -7.25
N GLN A 453 -15.80 8.58 -7.63
CA GLN A 453 -15.91 10.02 -7.72
C GLN A 453 -15.86 10.59 -6.30
N ASP A 454 -14.76 11.25 -5.94
CA ASP A 454 -14.50 11.70 -4.57
C ASP A 454 -14.54 13.23 -4.43
N GLY A 455 -15.12 13.74 -3.34
CA GLY A 455 -15.20 15.18 -3.00
C GLY A 455 -13.93 15.74 -2.34
N GLY A 456 -13.39 15.00 -1.38
CA GLY A 456 -12.16 15.38 -0.69
C GLY A 456 -12.44 16.25 0.54
N ASN A 457 -11.90 17.47 0.58
CA ASN A 457 -12.10 18.38 1.71
C ASN A 457 -12.90 19.62 1.28
N GLY A 458 -13.97 19.92 2.00
CA GLY A 458 -14.84 21.07 1.80
C GLY A 458 -16.25 20.68 1.38
N ASP A 459 -17.13 21.65 1.24
CA ASP A 459 -18.51 21.38 0.82
C ASP A 459 -18.54 21.20 -0.71
N ASP A 460 -18.74 19.96 -1.17
CA ASP A 460 -18.63 19.57 -2.58
C ASP A 460 -19.97 19.31 -3.26
N LEU A 461 -19.96 19.40 -4.60
CA LEU A 461 -21.09 19.02 -5.45
C LEU A 461 -20.65 17.93 -6.43
N LEU A 462 -21.00 16.70 -6.08
CA LEU A 462 -20.66 15.50 -6.83
C LEU A 462 -21.87 15.03 -7.64
N ASN A 463 -21.64 14.69 -8.91
CA ASN A 463 -22.69 14.20 -9.79
C ASN A 463 -22.15 13.01 -10.58
N GLY A 464 -22.75 11.85 -10.35
CA GLY A 464 -22.59 10.66 -11.17
C GLY A 464 -23.27 10.83 -12.53
N ASP A 465 -23.26 9.75 -13.30
CA ASP A 465 -23.66 9.72 -14.70
C ASP A 465 -24.89 8.83 -14.94
N GLY A 466 -24.94 8.16 -16.10
CA GLY A 466 -26.05 7.26 -16.44
C GLY A 466 -25.73 5.79 -16.19
N SER A 467 -24.62 5.50 -15.51
CA SER A 467 -24.14 4.17 -15.14
C SER A 467 -24.25 3.98 -13.63
N ALA A 468 -24.04 2.75 -13.14
CA ALA A 468 -23.86 2.53 -11.70
C ALA A 468 -22.59 3.25 -11.23
N ASN A 469 -22.72 4.14 -10.27
CA ASN A 469 -21.63 4.93 -9.71
C ASN A 469 -21.39 4.56 -8.24
N THR A 470 -20.13 4.57 -7.83
CA THR A 470 -19.77 4.75 -6.41
C THR A 470 -19.30 6.20 -6.28
N ILE A 471 -19.69 6.91 -5.21
CA ILE A 471 -19.30 8.32 -4.98
C ILE A 471 -19.09 8.57 -3.48
N HIS A 472 -17.96 9.16 -3.09
CA HIS A 472 -17.63 9.55 -1.71
C HIS A 472 -17.55 11.08 -1.54
N GLY A 473 -18.22 11.62 -0.52
CA GLY A 473 -18.13 13.04 -0.13
C GLY A 473 -16.85 13.36 0.63
N PHE A 474 -16.46 12.46 1.55
CA PHE A 474 -15.40 12.63 2.54
C PHE A 474 -15.68 13.70 3.60
N ASN A 475 -15.04 14.86 3.57
CA ASN A 475 -15.16 15.86 4.65
C ASN A 475 -15.84 17.12 4.14
N GLY A 476 -16.95 17.53 4.74
CA GLY A 476 -17.64 18.77 4.39
C GLY A 476 -19.14 18.57 4.38
N ASP A 477 -19.93 19.63 4.19
CA ASP A 477 -21.38 19.46 4.00
C ASP A 477 -21.67 19.25 2.49
N ASP A 478 -21.63 18.00 2.04
CA ASP A 478 -21.61 17.65 0.61
C ASP A 478 -22.99 17.53 -0.02
N THR A 479 -23.05 17.68 -1.35
CA THR A 479 -24.21 17.32 -2.17
C THR A 479 -23.81 16.30 -3.22
N ILE A 480 -24.32 15.08 -3.07
CA ILE A 480 -24.01 13.94 -3.92
C ILE A 480 -25.25 13.56 -4.72
N ARG A 481 -25.10 13.36 -6.03
CA ARG A 481 -26.17 12.90 -6.92
C ARG A 481 -25.71 11.68 -7.70
N GLY A 482 -26.36 10.54 -7.53
CA GLY A 482 -26.05 9.28 -8.20
C GLY A 482 -26.31 9.36 -9.71
N GLY A 483 -27.55 9.65 -10.10
CA GLY A 483 -27.89 9.91 -11.49
C GLY A 483 -28.87 8.90 -12.04
N SER A 484 -28.45 8.04 -12.96
CA SER A 484 -29.23 6.87 -13.34
C SER A 484 -28.33 5.66 -13.26
N GLY A 485 -28.82 4.54 -12.75
CA GLY A 485 -27.95 3.41 -12.42
C GLY A 485 -28.25 2.96 -11.00
N ASN A 486 -27.69 1.82 -10.60
CA ASN A 486 -27.77 1.40 -9.21
C ASN A 486 -26.53 1.92 -8.51
N ASP A 487 -26.68 3.03 -7.80
CA ASP A 487 -25.58 3.81 -7.29
C ASP A 487 -25.26 3.46 -5.83
N THR A 488 -24.04 3.72 -5.39
CA THR A 488 -23.60 3.61 -4.00
C THR A 488 -22.98 4.93 -3.57
N LEU A 489 -23.67 5.66 -2.69
CA LEU A 489 -23.33 7.02 -2.31
C LEU A 489 -22.94 7.09 -0.84
N TYR A 490 -21.79 7.68 -0.54
CA TYR A 490 -21.27 7.87 0.81
C TYR A 490 -21.08 9.35 1.10
N GLY A 491 -21.76 9.90 2.12
CA GLY A 491 -21.54 11.28 2.59
C GLY A 491 -20.28 11.43 3.44
N ASP A 492 -19.97 10.39 4.22
CA ASP A 492 -18.82 10.30 5.12
C ASP A 492 -18.88 11.24 6.33
N ASN A 493 -18.18 12.38 6.36
CA ASN A 493 -18.16 13.31 7.50
C ASN A 493 -18.75 14.66 7.12
N GLY A 494 -19.81 15.07 7.82
CA GLY A 494 -20.44 16.37 7.63
C GLY A 494 -21.96 16.23 7.61
N ASN A 495 -22.68 17.29 7.25
CA ASN A 495 -24.14 17.23 7.09
C ASN A 495 -24.47 17.15 5.61
N ASP A 496 -24.56 15.93 5.11
CA ASP A 496 -24.54 15.69 3.67
C ASP A 496 -25.94 15.60 3.08
N ARG A 497 -26.02 15.79 1.77
CA ARG A 497 -27.23 15.57 0.98
C ARG A 497 -26.95 14.56 -0.13
N LEU A 498 -27.49 13.35 0.01
CA LEU A 498 -27.36 12.28 -0.98
C LEU A 498 -28.67 12.11 -1.74
N GLU A 499 -28.59 12.08 -3.07
CA GLU A 499 -29.71 11.85 -3.99
C GLU A 499 -29.41 10.70 -4.96
N GLY A 500 -30.01 9.52 -4.78
CA GLY A 500 -29.80 8.35 -5.66
C GLY A 500 -30.37 8.53 -7.07
N TRP A 501 -31.58 9.12 -7.14
CA TRP A 501 -32.35 9.40 -8.36
C TRP A 501 -33.03 8.20 -9.00
N SER A 502 -32.40 7.44 -9.89
CA SER A 502 -33.08 6.38 -10.66
C SER A 502 -32.28 5.09 -10.67
N GLY A 503 -32.81 4.06 -10.01
CA GLY A 503 -32.18 2.75 -9.88
C GLY A 503 -32.43 2.20 -8.47
N ASP A 504 -31.94 0.99 -8.20
CA ASP A 504 -31.94 0.44 -6.84
C ASP A 504 -30.64 0.91 -6.16
N ASP A 505 -30.69 1.98 -5.35
CA ASP A 505 -29.51 2.70 -4.84
C ASP A 505 -29.15 2.31 -3.39
N VAL A 506 -27.87 2.48 -3.01
CA VAL A 506 -27.38 2.35 -1.63
C VAL A 506 -26.87 3.70 -1.15
N LEU A 507 -27.45 4.22 -0.06
CA LEU A 507 -27.09 5.52 0.50
C LEU A 507 -26.58 5.36 1.94
N VAL A 508 -25.35 5.81 2.18
CA VAL A 508 -24.69 5.86 3.49
C VAL A 508 -24.42 7.32 3.84
N GLY A 509 -25.22 7.90 4.74
CA GLY A 509 -25.03 9.29 5.18
C GLY A 509 -23.67 9.51 5.84
N GLY A 510 -23.34 8.66 6.81
CA GLY A 510 -22.07 8.75 7.53
C GLY A 510 -22.24 9.40 8.91
N ARG A 511 -21.33 10.32 9.25
CA ARG A 511 -21.33 11.10 10.49
C ARG A 511 -21.85 12.50 10.24
N GLY A 512 -23.00 12.79 10.79
CA GLY A 512 -23.54 14.15 10.92
C GLY A 512 -25.05 14.08 10.88
N ASP A 513 -25.71 15.20 10.57
CA ASP A 513 -27.16 15.24 10.38
C ASP A 513 -27.46 15.28 8.87
N ASP A 514 -27.66 14.11 8.25
CA ASP A 514 -27.70 13.97 6.80
C ASP A 514 -29.12 14.04 6.21
N VAL A 515 -29.22 14.33 4.91
CA VAL A 515 -30.47 14.28 4.14
C VAL A 515 -30.33 13.28 2.99
N LEU A 516 -31.06 12.17 3.08
CA LEU A 516 -31.01 11.08 2.12
C LEU A 516 -32.29 11.05 1.28
N VAL A 517 -32.13 10.93 -0.03
CA VAL A 517 -33.21 10.83 -1.02
C VAL A 517 -32.92 9.64 -1.90
N GLY A 518 -33.67 8.54 -1.74
CA GLY A 518 -33.45 7.32 -2.53
C GLY A 518 -33.79 7.57 -4.00
N GLY A 519 -34.98 8.11 -4.25
CA GLY A 519 -35.48 8.38 -5.59
C GLY A 519 -36.41 7.27 -6.08
N ALA A 520 -36.14 6.76 -7.27
CA ALA A 520 -36.98 5.79 -7.95
C ALA A 520 -36.29 4.43 -8.02
N GLY A 521 -36.81 3.46 -7.31
CA GLY A 521 -36.33 2.09 -7.30
C GLY A 521 -36.59 1.49 -5.94
N ARG A 522 -35.83 0.46 -5.59
CA ARG A 522 -35.81 -0.11 -4.24
C ARG A 522 -34.49 0.26 -3.59
N ASP A 523 -34.54 1.24 -2.72
CA ASP A 523 -33.33 1.86 -2.19
C ASP A 523 -32.97 1.31 -0.81
N GLN A 524 -31.69 1.25 -0.53
CA GLN A 524 -31.14 0.82 0.75
C GLN A 524 -30.48 2.02 1.45
N PHE A 525 -31.02 2.40 2.60
CA PHE A 525 -30.42 3.37 3.50
C PHE A 525 -29.61 2.61 4.54
N ASP A 526 -28.30 2.61 4.35
CA ASP A 526 -27.37 1.72 5.06
C ASP A 526 -26.61 2.46 6.17
N PHE A 527 -26.92 2.07 7.41
CA PHE A 527 -26.26 2.55 8.61
C PHE A 527 -25.32 1.48 9.20
N SER A 528 -25.05 0.39 8.49
CA SER A 528 -24.23 -0.72 8.99
C SER A 528 -22.74 -0.42 9.05
N GLN A 529 -22.28 0.55 8.27
CA GLN A 529 -20.88 0.93 8.15
C GLN A 529 -20.41 1.91 9.24
N VAL A 530 -21.31 2.39 10.11
CA VAL A 530 -21.00 3.42 11.11
C VAL A 530 -21.34 3.00 12.55
N LYS A 531 -20.46 3.35 13.48
CA LYS A 531 -20.64 3.07 14.93
C LYS A 531 -21.58 4.05 15.63
N SER A 532 -21.80 5.22 15.02
CA SER A 532 -22.70 6.28 15.50
C SER A 532 -23.10 7.19 14.35
N VAL A 533 -24.37 7.59 14.34
CA VAL A 533 -24.94 8.56 13.40
C VAL A 533 -25.43 9.80 14.15
N GLY A 534 -25.62 10.92 13.45
CA GLY A 534 -26.36 12.05 13.98
C GLY A 534 -27.87 11.87 13.78
N THR A 535 -28.54 12.91 13.31
CA THR A 535 -29.99 12.95 13.09
C THR A 535 -30.30 13.01 11.60
N ASP A 536 -30.31 11.86 10.95
CA ASP A 536 -30.50 11.80 9.50
C ASP A 536 -31.98 11.85 9.13
N THR A 537 -32.26 12.38 7.95
CA THR A 537 -33.60 12.54 7.41
C THR A 537 -33.71 11.86 6.06
N ILE A 538 -34.58 10.85 5.96
CA ILE A 538 -34.94 10.21 4.70
C ILE A 538 -36.25 10.82 4.22
N THR A 539 -36.24 11.38 3.01
CA THR A 539 -37.35 12.24 2.56
C THR A 539 -38.45 11.51 1.77
N ASP A 540 -38.16 10.32 1.24
CA ASP A 540 -39.02 9.62 0.28
C ASP A 540 -39.20 8.13 0.55
N PHE A 541 -38.80 7.63 1.72
CA PHE A 541 -38.86 6.21 2.09
C PHE A 541 -40.22 5.54 1.79
N VAL A 542 -40.20 4.50 0.96
CA VAL A 542 -41.35 3.71 0.53
C VAL A 542 -41.37 2.36 1.24
N ARG A 543 -42.33 2.17 2.15
CA ARG A 543 -42.50 0.88 2.86
C ARG A 543 -42.78 -0.28 1.91
N GLY A 544 -41.99 -1.34 2.06
CA GLY A 544 -42.12 -2.58 1.28
C GLY A 544 -41.41 -2.54 -0.07
N GLU A 545 -40.79 -1.40 -0.42
CA GLU A 545 -39.89 -1.25 -1.56
C GLU A 545 -38.48 -0.95 -1.03
N ASP A 546 -38.34 0.05 -0.16
CA ASP A 546 -37.06 0.46 0.42
C ASP A 546 -36.68 -0.29 1.70
N LEU A 547 -35.38 -0.26 2.00
CA LEU A 547 -34.74 -0.95 3.10
C LEU A 547 -34.03 0.04 4.03
N LEU A 548 -34.25 -0.11 5.34
CA LEU A 548 -33.47 0.54 6.39
C LEU A 548 -32.58 -0.52 7.08
N LEU A 549 -31.27 -0.45 6.86
CA LEU A 549 -30.30 -1.40 7.41
C LEU A 549 -29.48 -0.78 8.54
N LEU A 550 -29.39 -1.46 9.69
CA LEU A 550 -28.63 -1.01 10.87
C LEU A 550 -27.42 -1.89 11.15
N GLY A 551 -26.33 -1.31 11.66
CA GLY A 551 -25.10 -2.04 11.99
C GLY A 551 -25.14 -2.87 13.25
N GLU A 552 -24.19 -3.80 13.36
CA GLU A 552 -23.95 -4.55 14.59
C GLU A 552 -23.70 -3.61 15.77
N GLY A 553 -24.47 -3.79 16.85
CA GLY A 553 -24.38 -2.95 18.05
C GLY A 553 -25.21 -1.66 18.01
N MET A 554 -25.77 -1.26 16.86
CA MET A 554 -26.78 -0.20 16.77
C MET A 554 -28.18 -0.71 17.09
N GLY A 555 -28.40 -1.00 18.38
CA GLY A 555 -29.73 -1.39 18.88
C GLY A 555 -30.78 -0.30 18.68
N LEU A 556 -32.05 -0.70 18.58
CA LEU A 556 -33.18 0.23 18.61
C LEU A 556 -33.51 0.66 20.04
N ARG A 557 -33.52 1.98 20.28
CA ARG A 557 -34.01 2.58 21.53
C ARG A 557 -35.52 2.82 21.48
N SER A 558 -36.05 3.36 20.38
CA SER A 558 -37.48 3.54 20.18
C SER A 558 -37.83 3.90 18.74
N VAL A 559 -38.95 3.38 18.23
CA VAL A 559 -39.64 3.91 17.05
C VAL A 559 -40.85 4.72 17.51
N LYS A 560 -40.98 5.97 17.06
CA LYS A 560 -42.10 6.86 17.41
C LYS A 560 -42.64 7.55 16.18
N THR A 561 -43.95 7.79 16.17
CA THR A 561 -44.60 8.65 15.18
C THR A 561 -44.90 10.02 15.80
N GLY A 562 -44.63 11.09 15.06
CA GLY A 562 -44.86 12.46 15.49
C GLY A 562 -44.44 13.47 14.43
N ASP A 563 -44.79 14.74 14.64
CA ASP A 563 -44.32 15.86 13.82
C ASP A 563 -42.90 16.22 14.28
N PHE A 564 -41.89 15.60 13.67
CA PHE A 564 -40.50 15.69 14.13
C PHE A 564 -39.72 16.81 13.45
N ASN A 565 -40.20 17.30 12.32
CA ASN A 565 -39.63 18.42 11.56
C ASN A 565 -40.47 19.73 11.68
N ALA A 566 -41.59 19.70 12.42
CA ALA A 566 -42.50 20.83 12.64
C ALA A 566 -43.19 21.36 11.36
N ASP A 567 -43.35 20.52 10.33
CA ASP A 567 -44.04 20.86 9.10
C ASP A 567 -45.56 20.56 9.13
N GLY A 568 -46.05 19.97 10.23
CA GLY A 568 -47.44 19.60 10.43
C GLY A 568 -47.83 18.25 9.82
N THR A 569 -46.88 17.53 9.24
CA THR A 569 -47.02 16.13 8.81
C THR A 569 -46.55 15.19 9.94
N MET A 570 -46.91 13.92 9.82
CA MET A 570 -46.51 12.90 10.80
C MET A 570 -45.39 12.07 10.20
N ASP A 571 -44.25 12.06 10.88
CA ASP A 571 -43.05 11.32 10.50
C ASP A 571 -42.84 10.15 11.45
N THR A 572 -41.93 9.25 11.07
CA THR A 572 -41.42 8.22 11.99
C THR A 572 -39.99 8.55 12.38
N ARG A 573 -39.70 8.62 13.67
CA ARG A 573 -38.34 8.68 14.21
C ARG A 573 -37.92 7.32 14.74
N VAL A 574 -36.84 6.79 14.20
CA VAL A 574 -36.13 5.59 14.65
C VAL A 574 -34.92 6.06 15.46
N GLN A 575 -34.95 5.88 16.78
CA GLN A 575 -33.88 6.30 17.68
C GLN A 575 -33.02 5.09 18.06
N PHE A 576 -31.70 5.24 18.02
CA PHE A 576 -30.76 4.15 18.33
C PHE A 576 -30.26 4.16 19.79
N THR A 577 -29.72 3.02 20.24
CA THR A 577 -29.15 2.86 21.58
C THR A 577 -27.80 3.54 21.72
N THR A 578 -27.04 3.63 20.62
CA THR A 578 -25.74 4.27 20.49
C THR A 578 -25.81 5.80 20.56
N GLY A 579 -26.98 6.39 20.30
CA GLY A 579 -27.14 7.83 20.06
C GLY A 579 -27.63 8.06 18.62
N GLY A 580 -28.09 9.28 18.31
CA GLY A 580 -28.61 9.59 16.97
C GLY A 580 -29.96 8.96 16.63
N SER A 581 -30.52 9.36 15.49
CA SER A 581 -31.81 8.86 15.00
C SER A 581 -32.00 9.10 13.51
N VAL A 582 -32.76 8.24 12.86
CA VAL A 582 -33.27 8.48 11.50
C VAL A 582 -34.71 8.98 11.57
N ILE A 583 -35.05 10.01 10.81
CA ILE A 583 -36.40 10.52 10.61
C ILE A 583 -36.86 10.15 9.19
N LEU A 584 -37.93 9.37 9.10
CA LEU A 584 -38.59 9.01 7.85
C LEU A 584 -39.77 9.98 7.63
N LEU A 585 -39.62 10.93 6.71
CA LEU A 585 -40.62 11.97 6.49
C LEU A 585 -41.92 11.40 5.91
N GLY A 586 -43.06 11.80 6.48
CA GLY A 586 -44.38 11.37 6.01
C GLY A 586 -44.69 9.87 6.19
N VAL A 587 -43.78 9.09 6.78
CA VAL A 587 -43.98 7.67 7.03
C VAL A 587 -44.63 7.47 8.40
N THR A 588 -45.76 6.74 8.47
CA THR A 588 -46.52 6.53 9.73
C THR A 588 -46.86 5.07 9.99
N GLY A 589 -46.71 4.58 11.22
CA GLY A 589 -46.97 3.16 11.53
C GLY A 589 -45.90 2.21 11.01
N PHE A 590 -44.69 2.73 10.81
CA PHE A 590 -43.45 1.96 10.68
C PHE A 590 -43.07 1.49 12.08
N GLY A 591 -42.76 0.21 12.25
CA GLY A 591 -42.52 -0.41 13.54
C GLY A 591 -41.21 -1.19 13.59
N ASP A 592 -40.89 -1.74 14.76
CA ASP A 592 -39.62 -2.44 15.02
C ASP A 592 -39.37 -3.61 14.05
N SER A 593 -40.42 -4.23 13.49
CA SER A 593 -40.31 -5.33 12.52
C SER A 593 -39.95 -4.88 11.09
N ASP A 594 -40.01 -3.57 10.82
CA ASP A 594 -39.67 -2.97 9.53
C ASP A 594 -38.19 -2.51 9.50
N VAL A 595 -37.47 -2.69 10.61
CA VAL A 595 -36.05 -2.33 10.78
C VAL A 595 -35.21 -3.60 10.69
N PHE A 596 -34.21 -3.60 9.82
CA PHE A 596 -33.33 -4.76 9.61
C PHE A 596 -31.96 -4.54 10.24
N TYR A 597 -31.45 -5.55 10.93
CA TYR A 597 -30.14 -5.51 11.57
C TYR A 597 -29.12 -6.32 10.77
N GLY A 598 -27.94 -5.76 10.56
CA GLY A 598 -26.78 -6.41 10.00
C GLY A 598 -26.31 -7.56 10.89
N ALA A 599 -26.41 -8.77 10.34
CA ALA A 599 -25.76 -10.04 10.64
C ALA A 599 -25.27 -10.41 12.07
N ALA A 600 -26.14 -10.41 13.09
CA ALA A 600 -26.15 -11.52 14.05
C ALA A 600 -27.52 -11.71 14.71
N ASP A 601 -28.16 -12.86 14.45
CA ASP A 601 -29.34 -13.42 15.13
C ASP A 601 -30.74 -13.07 14.57
N THR A 602 -31.19 -13.77 13.51
CA THR A 602 -32.18 -14.84 13.61
C THR A 602 -32.46 -15.49 12.24
N SER A 603 -32.96 -16.74 12.26
CA SER A 603 -33.23 -17.57 11.06
C SER A 603 -34.43 -17.14 10.19
N GLN A 604 -35.13 -16.05 10.53
CA GLN A 604 -36.20 -15.50 9.70
C GLN A 604 -35.69 -14.50 8.65
N ASP A 605 -34.61 -13.78 8.94
CA ASP A 605 -34.05 -12.74 8.06
C ASP A 605 -33.43 -13.32 6.79
N PHE A 606 -32.89 -14.54 6.87
CA PHE A 606 -32.33 -15.24 5.72
C PHE A 606 -33.36 -15.58 4.66
N ALA A 607 -34.66 -15.73 4.94
CA ALA A 607 -35.62 -16.10 3.90
C ALA A 607 -36.00 -14.91 3.00
N PHE A 608 -35.95 -13.68 3.53
CA PHE A 608 -36.25 -12.46 2.78
C PHE A 608 -34.98 -11.90 2.13
N LEU A 609 -33.85 -11.88 2.85
CA LEU A 609 -32.54 -11.48 2.31
C LEU A 609 -32.07 -12.44 1.21
N LYS A 610 -32.29 -13.76 1.36
CA LYS A 610 -31.98 -14.75 0.31
C LYS A 610 -32.96 -14.70 -0.86
N ALA A 611 -34.23 -14.33 -0.65
CA ALA A 611 -35.17 -14.11 -1.75
C ALA A 611 -34.83 -12.86 -2.58
N MET A 612 -34.21 -11.83 -1.97
CA MET A 612 -33.65 -10.69 -2.70
C MET A 612 -32.33 -11.03 -3.37
N VAL A 613 -31.35 -11.64 -2.69
CA VAL A 613 -30.06 -12.03 -3.29
C VAL A 613 -30.23 -13.05 -4.44
N GLU A 614 -31.17 -14.00 -4.33
CA GLU A 614 -31.46 -14.96 -5.40
C GLU A 614 -32.21 -14.34 -6.61
N GLN A 615 -32.72 -13.11 -6.52
CA GLN A 615 -33.31 -12.38 -7.67
C GLN A 615 -32.30 -11.52 -8.45
N HIS A 616 -31.05 -11.38 -7.99
CA HIS A 616 -30.05 -10.46 -8.56
C HIS A 616 -28.80 -11.15 -9.15
N ALA A 617 -28.92 -12.39 -9.63
CA ALA A 617 -27.93 -12.91 -10.59
C ALA A 617 -28.26 -12.40 -12.00
N ILE A 618 -27.58 -11.31 -12.39
CA ILE A 618 -27.23 -10.87 -13.75
C ILE A 618 -28.26 -11.19 -14.87
N ALA A 619 -28.88 -10.15 -15.40
CA ALA A 619 -29.24 -10.07 -16.81
C ALA A 619 -28.99 -8.66 -17.35
#